data_AF-A0A0G0M758-F1
#
_entry.id   AF-A0A0G0M758-F1
#
_cell.length_a   1.000
_cell.length_b   1.000
_cell.length_c   1.000
_cell.angle_alpha   90.00
_cell.angle_beta   90.00
_cell.angle_gamma   90.00
#
_symmetry.space_group_name_H-M   'P 1'
#
loop_
_entity.id
_entity.type
_entity.pdbx_description
1 polymer ?
#
loop_
_entity_poly.entity_id
_entity_poly.type
_entity_poly.pdbx_seq_one_letter_code
_entity_poly.pdbx_strand_id
1 'polypeptide(L)'
;MRKKLIIITILGLFLRLFLAASTFHSDVQPFYFAGEVIAKGNILNFYDYLGNLPADDPVLKVYPVYLFNYPPVVYFSLGLATHLLTAPFEKGLLQDFIINFRNVLGRFDLNVFLLTLKLPYLPFDLLLGVILYKFFKVPKEKILAFGLWIFNPFNLYSTYIMGQFDVIPTFFVLLAMYLLVRKNNLTKSNLVLPAVVIGLGASFKIYPFLFLVPLALLKTGWAARLKIIAVGFVTYILLIMPFIGSPGFRQTALLAGQTMKSFYASIAISGGESIILFPLLVLFFYIRFLYVKNYPEDIWRKFFVVLLLFFAFTHYHPQWFLWLTPFLIIDLVKSKLSHWPLVALSSISFLGLLTFFDPGLTVWLFAPLFPQLYGMAGIWELLGVNVDINFARSLLQTLFVSVALYYVYYYDFSTASHSSR
;
A
#
# COMPACT_ATOMS: atom_id res chain seq x y z
N MET A 1 16.04 15.56 -23.06
CA MET A 1 15.59 14.54 -22.08
C MET A 1 15.87 14.94 -20.63
N ARG A 2 17.13 15.24 -20.27
CA ARG A 2 17.53 15.63 -18.90
C ARG A 2 16.72 16.80 -18.32
N LYS A 3 16.52 17.89 -19.09
CA LYS A 3 15.71 19.04 -18.66
C LYS A 3 14.28 18.66 -18.26
N LYS A 4 13.61 17.78 -19.03
CA LYS A 4 12.25 17.31 -18.71
C LYS A 4 12.21 16.52 -17.41
N LEU A 5 13.16 15.60 -17.20
CA LEU A 5 13.26 14.83 -15.94
C LEU A 5 13.49 15.74 -14.73
N ILE A 6 14.34 16.75 -14.86
CA ILE A 6 14.60 17.73 -13.79
C ILE A 6 13.30 18.49 -13.47
N ILE A 7 12.59 19.01 -14.47
CA ILE A 7 11.33 19.75 -14.27
C ILE A 7 10.29 18.85 -13.58
N ILE A 8 10.08 17.63 -14.08
CA ILE A 8 9.14 16.67 -13.48
C ILE A 8 9.50 16.41 -12.03
N THR A 9 10.78 16.19 -11.73
CA THR A 9 11.25 15.89 -10.37
C THR A 9 11.05 17.08 -9.44
N ILE A 10 11.42 18.29 -9.86
CA ILE A 10 11.27 19.50 -9.03
C ILE A 10 9.79 19.78 -8.73
N LEU A 11 8.92 19.76 -9.74
CA LEU A 11 7.49 19.97 -9.55
C LEU A 11 6.87 18.88 -8.68
N GLY A 12 7.26 17.62 -8.91
CA GLY A 12 6.83 16.49 -8.12
C GLY A 12 7.26 16.54 -6.66
N LEU A 13 8.48 17.00 -6.40
CA LEU A 13 9.00 17.21 -5.04
C LEU A 13 8.26 18.33 -4.34
N PHE A 14 8.09 19.48 -5.00
CA PHE A 14 7.32 20.58 -4.43
C PHE A 14 5.91 20.15 -4.03
N LEU A 15 5.21 19.42 -4.90
CA LEU A 15 3.88 18.91 -4.62
C LEU A 15 3.86 17.96 -3.40
N ARG A 16 4.81 17.04 -3.30
CA ARG A 16 4.91 16.10 -2.17
C ARG A 16 5.16 16.82 -0.85
N LEU A 17 6.12 17.75 -0.83
CA LEU A 17 6.47 18.51 0.37
C LEU A 17 5.30 19.39 0.82
N PHE A 18 4.64 20.06 -0.13
CA PHE A 18 3.45 20.86 0.16
C PHE A 18 2.32 20.00 0.74
N LEU A 19 1.96 18.90 0.08
CA LEU A 19 0.88 18.02 0.55
C LEU A 19 1.21 17.40 1.92
N ALA A 20 2.46 16.95 2.12
CA ALA A 20 2.91 16.40 3.38
C ALA A 20 2.75 17.39 4.55
N ALA A 21 3.10 18.66 4.33
CA ALA A 21 3.02 19.71 5.34
C ALA A 21 1.59 20.20 5.61
N SER A 22 0.70 20.15 4.61
CA SER A 22 -0.60 20.81 4.65
C SER A 22 -1.76 19.92 5.09
N THR A 23 -1.53 18.62 5.26
CA THR A 23 -2.62 17.65 5.45
C THR A 23 -2.34 16.64 6.55
N PHE A 24 -3.40 16.09 7.13
CA PHE A 24 -3.32 15.16 8.25
C PHE A 24 -4.41 14.08 8.18
N HIS A 25 -4.02 12.85 8.53
CA HIS A 25 -4.95 11.78 8.88
C HIS A 25 -4.45 11.13 10.18
N SER A 26 -5.36 10.69 11.05
CA SER A 26 -5.02 10.13 12.38
C SER A 26 -4.08 8.93 12.34
N ASP A 27 -4.16 8.12 11.28
CA ASP A 27 -3.26 6.97 11.06
C ASP A 27 -1.76 7.28 11.10
N VAL A 28 -1.31 8.53 10.99
CA VAL A 28 0.12 8.84 11.16
C VAL A 28 0.56 8.84 12.62
N GLN A 29 -0.37 9.08 13.55
CA GLN A 29 -0.08 9.22 14.98
C GLN A 29 0.47 7.92 15.60
N PRO A 30 -0.07 6.72 15.32
CA PRO A 30 0.46 5.47 15.86
C PRO A 30 1.92 5.20 15.48
N PHE A 31 2.39 5.64 14.31
CA PHE A 31 3.79 5.44 13.91
C PHE A 31 4.74 6.30 14.75
N TYR A 32 4.37 7.58 14.92
CA TYR A 32 5.10 8.49 15.80
C TYR A 32 5.10 7.99 17.25
N PHE A 33 3.91 7.62 17.76
CA PHE A 33 3.76 7.18 19.15
C PHE A 33 4.53 5.87 19.42
N ALA A 34 4.57 4.93 18.49
CA ALA A 34 5.40 3.74 18.61
C ALA A 34 6.90 4.10 18.78
N GLY A 35 7.38 5.11 18.03
CA GLY A 35 8.74 5.62 18.17
C GLY A 35 9.04 6.11 19.59
N GLU A 36 8.14 6.89 20.17
CA GLU A 36 8.25 7.37 21.56
C GLU A 36 8.23 6.22 22.58
N VAL A 37 7.36 5.24 22.40
CA VAL A 37 7.26 4.06 23.29
C VAL A 37 8.55 3.24 23.24
N ILE A 38 9.07 2.97 22.04
CA ILE A 38 10.32 2.22 21.82
C ILE A 38 11.52 2.99 22.38
N ALA A 39 11.60 4.30 22.18
CA ALA A 39 12.68 5.15 22.69
C ALA A 39 12.74 5.17 24.23
N LYS A 40 11.61 4.95 24.91
CA LYS A 40 11.53 4.78 26.37
C LYS A 40 11.96 3.39 26.87
N GLY A 41 12.45 2.53 25.98
CA GLY A 41 12.97 1.20 26.33
C GLY A 41 12.00 0.04 26.10
N ASN A 42 10.78 0.30 25.60
CA ASN A 42 9.79 -0.76 25.35
C ASN A 42 10.03 -1.48 24.01
N ILE A 43 11.22 -2.03 23.82
CA ILE A 43 11.68 -2.53 22.50
C ILE A 43 10.93 -3.80 22.07
N LEU A 44 10.82 -4.79 22.94
CA LEU A 44 10.21 -6.09 22.61
C LEU A 44 8.75 -6.23 23.07
N ASN A 45 8.25 -5.24 23.81
CA ASN A 45 6.92 -5.24 24.44
C ASN A 45 6.05 -4.04 24.03
N PHE A 46 6.43 -3.23 23.03
CA PHE A 46 5.62 -2.06 22.63
C PHE A 46 4.19 -2.42 22.22
N TYR A 47 3.96 -3.62 21.65
CA TYR A 47 2.61 -4.10 21.33
C TYR A 47 1.72 -4.28 22.56
N ASP A 48 2.31 -4.52 23.72
CA ASP A 48 1.61 -4.73 24.99
C ASP A 48 1.67 -3.49 25.89
N TYR A 49 2.39 -2.44 25.48
CA TYR A 49 2.64 -1.24 26.29
C TYR A 49 1.35 -0.61 26.81
N LEU A 50 0.39 -0.33 25.93
CA LEU A 50 -0.87 0.31 26.31
C LEU A 50 -1.71 -0.58 27.24
N GLY A 51 -1.63 -1.91 27.09
CA GLY A 51 -2.35 -2.85 27.96
C GLY A 51 -1.81 -2.93 29.39
N ASN A 52 -0.60 -2.43 29.61
CA ASN A 52 0.04 -2.37 30.93
C ASN A 52 -0.08 -0.99 31.58
N LEU A 53 -0.71 -0.01 30.92
CA LEU A 53 -0.95 1.31 31.51
C LEU A 53 -2.07 1.26 32.56
N PRO A 54 -2.04 2.15 33.58
CA PRO A 54 -3.17 2.34 34.48
C PRO A 54 -4.47 2.63 33.71
N ALA A 55 -5.60 2.13 34.19
CA ALA A 55 -6.89 2.26 33.49
C ALA A 55 -7.34 3.72 33.29
N ASP A 56 -6.84 4.64 34.10
CA ASP A 56 -7.11 6.08 34.04
C ASP A 56 -6.07 6.87 33.22
N ASP A 57 -5.06 6.20 32.65
CA ASP A 57 -4.03 6.84 31.83
C ASP A 57 -4.67 7.62 30.65
N PRO A 58 -4.29 8.90 30.43
CA PRO A 58 -4.86 9.72 29.37
C PRO A 58 -4.78 9.12 27.96
N VAL A 59 -3.75 8.31 27.66
CA VAL A 59 -3.56 7.67 26.35
C VAL A 59 -4.71 6.70 26.05
N LEU A 60 -5.22 5.99 27.06
CA LEU A 60 -6.30 5.02 26.91
C LEU A 60 -7.67 5.66 26.64
N LYS A 61 -7.79 6.99 26.81
CA LYS A 61 -8.98 7.74 26.39
C LYS A 61 -9.01 8.02 24.90
N VAL A 62 -7.85 7.94 24.23
CA VAL A 62 -7.67 8.27 22.81
C VAL A 62 -7.46 7.02 21.97
N TYR A 63 -6.72 6.04 22.50
CA TYR A 63 -6.33 4.85 21.76
C TYR A 63 -6.83 3.56 22.41
N PRO A 64 -7.17 2.54 21.58
CA PRO A 64 -7.43 1.21 22.09
C PRO A 64 -6.15 0.59 22.67
N VAL A 65 -6.32 -0.34 23.61
CA VAL A 65 -5.24 -1.11 24.24
C VAL A 65 -4.31 -1.78 23.22
N TYR A 66 -4.86 -2.24 22.10
CA TYR A 66 -4.06 -2.81 21.01
C TYR A 66 -4.04 -1.89 19.79
N LEU A 67 -3.31 -0.79 19.93
CA LEU A 67 -3.15 0.22 18.89
C LEU A 67 -2.28 -0.26 17.71
N PHE A 68 -1.18 -0.93 18.01
CA PHE A 68 -0.17 -1.28 17.03
C PHE A 68 -0.57 -2.55 16.26
N ASN A 69 -0.98 -2.40 15.00
CA ASN A 69 -1.59 -3.44 14.17
C ASN A 69 -0.81 -3.80 12.89
N TYR A 70 0.42 -3.30 12.75
CA TYR A 70 1.33 -3.65 11.65
C TYR A 70 2.48 -4.52 12.13
N PRO A 71 3.23 -5.20 11.25
CA PRO A 71 4.41 -5.95 11.67
C PRO A 71 5.52 -5.02 12.19
N PRO A 72 6.48 -5.53 13.00
CA PRO A 72 7.36 -4.71 13.81
C PRO A 72 8.26 -3.77 13.00
N VAL A 73 8.64 -4.19 11.80
CA VAL A 73 9.50 -3.41 10.89
C VAL A 73 8.90 -2.04 10.58
N VAL A 74 7.57 -1.91 10.50
CA VAL A 74 6.92 -0.61 10.31
C VAL A 74 7.28 0.34 11.44
N TYR A 75 7.14 -0.10 12.68
CA TYR A 75 7.41 0.71 13.86
C TYR A 75 8.90 0.96 14.10
N PHE A 76 9.77 -0.02 13.86
CA PHE A 76 11.21 0.21 13.97
C PHE A 76 11.75 1.13 12.87
N SER A 77 11.20 1.06 11.66
CA SER A 77 11.64 1.91 10.56
C SER A 77 11.08 3.33 10.68
N LEU A 78 9.77 3.47 10.77
CA LEU A 78 9.09 4.77 10.82
C LEU A 78 9.15 5.38 12.22
N GLY A 79 8.99 4.61 13.29
CA GLY A 79 9.10 5.11 14.66
C GLY A 79 10.51 5.62 14.97
N LEU A 80 11.57 4.91 14.54
CA LEU A 80 12.94 5.42 14.70
C LEU A 80 13.18 6.67 13.85
N ALA A 81 12.79 6.66 12.58
CA ALA A 81 12.97 7.81 11.70
C ALA A 81 12.23 9.05 12.23
N THR A 82 10.97 8.88 12.65
CA THR A 82 10.18 9.97 13.21
C THR A 82 10.79 10.46 14.52
N HIS A 83 11.08 9.59 15.48
CA HIS A 83 11.69 10.00 16.76
C HIS A 83 12.97 10.84 16.57
N LEU A 84 13.87 10.43 15.67
CA LEU A 84 15.10 11.18 15.38
C LEU A 84 14.80 12.53 14.72
N LEU A 85 13.90 12.56 13.74
CA LEU A 85 13.58 13.80 13.01
C LEU A 85 12.73 14.77 13.84
N THR A 86 12.04 14.28 14.88
CA THR A 86 11.14 15.09 15.72
C THR A 86 11.81 15.64 16.98
N ALA A 87 13.08 15.31 17.23
CA ALA A 87 13.86 15.84 18.34
C ALA A 87 13.88 17.39 18.46
N PRO A 88 13.85 18.18 17.36
CA PRO A 88 13.83 19.64 17.45
C PRO A 88 12.48 20.26 17.91
N PHE A 89 11.40 19.48 17.96
CA PHE A 89 10.07 20.02 18.25
C PHE A 89 9.79 20.12 19.75
N GLU A 90 8.98 21.10 20.13
CA GLU A 90 8.61 21.32 21.52
C GLU A 90 7.80 20.15 22.08
N LYS A 91 8.12 19.72 23.30
CA LYS A 91 7.46 18.58 23.96
C LYS A 91 5.94 18.76 24.09
N GLY A 92 5.47 20.00 24.27
CA GLY A 92 4.04 20.31 24.33
C GLY A 92 3.30 19.99 23.02
N LEU A 93 3.88 20.38 21.88
CA LEU A 93 3.36 20.02 20.54
C LEU A 93 3.27 18.50 20.39
N LEU A 94 4.34 17.80 20.75
CA LEU A 94 4.44 16.34 20.63
C LEU A 94 3.41 15.61 21.50
N GLN A 95 3.21 16.08 22.73
CA GLN A 95 2.20 15.53 23.64
C GLN A 95 0.79 15.79 23.12
N ASP A 96 0.46 17.03 22.79
CA ASP A 96 -0.87 17.37 22.26
C ASP A 96 -1.14 16.69 20.92
N PHE A 97 -0.12 16.46 20.09
CA PHE A 97 -0.29 15.67 18.87
C PHE A 97 -0.78 14.25 19.15
N ILE A 98 -0.38 13.61 20.25
CA ILE A 98 -0.81 12.26 20.62
C ILE A 98 -2.19 12.29 21.28
N ILE A 99 -2.40 13.15 22.28
CA ILE A 99 -3.58 13.07 23.16
C ILE A 99 -4.61 14.18 22.98
N ASN A 100 -4.25 15.33 22.39
CA ASN A 100 -5.12 16.50 22.26
C ASN A 100 -4.97 17.19 20.87
N PHE A 101 -5.08 16.42 19.78
CA PHE A 101 -4.73 16.90 18.43
C PHE A 101 -5.41 18.22 18.03
N ARG A 102 -6.63 18.49 18.53
CA ARG A 102 -7.35 19.75 18.27
C ARG A 102 -6.58 21.00 18.74
N ASN A 103 -5.78 20.91 19.80
CA ASN A 103 -5.03 22.03 20.37
C ASN A 103 -3.90 22.51 19.44
N VAL A 104 -3.49 21.67 18.48
CA VAL A 104 -2.36 21.97 17.61
C VAL A 104 -2.76 22.38 16.19
N LEU A 105 -4.05 22.32 15.86
CA LEU A 105 -4.57 22.71 14.55
C LEU A 105 -4.30 24.19 14.25
N GLY A 106 -3.96 24.49 12.99
CA GLY A 106 -3.68 25.86 12.52
C GLY A 106 -2.29 26.38 12.88
N ARG A 107 -1.50 25.65 13.69
CA ARG A 107 -0.14 26.06 14.03
C ARG A 107 0.84 25.72 12.91
N PHE A 108 1.79 26.62 12.66
CA PHE A 108 2.82 26.40 11.63
C PHE A 108 3.79 25.27 11.99
N ASP A 109 4.16 25.13 13.26
CA ASP A 109 5.03 24.06 13.76
C ASP A 109 4.40 22.66 13.58
N LEU A 110 3.08 22.52 13.70
CA LEU A 110 2.36 21.29 13.32
C LEU A 110 2.58 20.95 11.84
N ASN A 111 2.49 21.92 10.93
CA ASN A 111 2.66 21.66 9.49
C ASN A 111 4.08 21.16 9.18
N VAL A 112 5.10 21.75 9.82
CA VAL A 112 6.49 21.29 9.70
C VAL A 112 6.66 19.91 10.32
N PHE A 113 5.99 19.63 11.43
CA PHE A 113 5.99 18.32 12.08
C PHE A 113 5.36 17.24 11.18
N LEU A 114 4.20 17.50 10.57
CA LEU A 114 3.54 16.60 9.63
C LEU A 114 4.39 16.29 8.40
N LEU A 115 5.09 17.30 7.87
CA LEU A 115 6.07 17.10 6.82
C LEU A 115 7.14 16.09 7.27
N THR A 116 7.73 16.32 8.44
CA THR A 116 8.75 15.44 9.01
C THR A 116 8.27 14.00 9.18
N LEU A 117 7.03 13.79 9.63
CA LEU A 117 6.46 12.45 9.78
C LEU A 117 6.33 11.69 8.46
N LYS A 118 6.11 12.40 7.34
CA LYS A 118 5.89 11.82 6.01
C LYS A 118 7.15 11.78 5.14
N LEU A 119 8.21 12.50 5.51
CA LEU A 119 9.51 12.49 4.80
C LEU A 119 10.13 11.09 4.62
N PRO A 120 10.05 10.16 5.58
CA PRO A 120 10.62 8.81 5.42
C PRO A 120 10.04 8.02 4.23
N TYR A 121 8.89 8.40 3.70
CA TYR A 121 8.29 7.76 2.53
C TYR A 121 8.96 8.18 1.21
N LEU A 122 9.54 9.38 1.16
CA LEU A 122 10.03 10.02 -0.05
C LEU A 122 11.12 9.20 -0.79
N PRO A 123 12.13 8.61 -0.12
CA PRO A 123 13.12 7.81 -0.81
C PRO A 123 12.51 6.61 -1.55
N PHE A 124 11.56 5.92 -0.92
CA PHE A 124 10.89 4.76 -1.51
C PHE A 124 10.03 5.15 -2.72
N ASP A 125 9.30 6.26 -2.61
CA ASP A 125 8.51 6.82 -3.71
C ASP A 125 9.38 7.21 -4.92
N LEU A 126 10.44 8.00 -4.71
CA LEU A 126 11.33 8.42 -5.79
C LEU A 126 12.04 7.23 -6.44
N LEU A 127 12.50 6.27 -5.64
CA LEU A 127 13.13 5.05 -6.15
C LEU A 127 12.15 4.18 -6.92
N LEU A 128 10.87 4.12 -6.53
CA LEU A 128 9.82 3.45 -7.30
C LEU A 128 9.64 4.13 -8.67
N GLY A 129 9.61 5.46 -8.71
CA GLY A 129 9.63 6.22 -9.97
C GLY A 129 10.84 5.89 -10.84
N VAL A 130 12.04 5.80 -10.24
CA VAL A 130 13.27 5.40 -10.94
C VAL A 130 13.18 3.96 -11.46
N ILE A 131 12.56 3.04 -10.71
CA ILE A 131 12.33 1.66 -11.17
C ILE A 131 11.42 1.67 -12.41
N LEU A 132 10.31 2.40 -12.38
CA LEU A 132 9.41 2.53 -13.54
C LEU A 132 10.12 3.17 -14.74
N TYR A 133 10.94 4.20 -14.52
CA TYR A 133 11.79 4.78 -15.56
C TYR A 133 12.73 3.73 -16.18
N LYS A 134 13.33 2.86 -15.37
CA LYS A 134 14.28 1.84 -15.83
C LYS A 134 13.60 0.58 -16.39
N PHE A 135 12.31 0.39 -16.15
CA PHE A 135 11.54 -0.74 -16.68
C PHE A 135 11.39 -0.66 -18.20
N PHE A 136 11.24 0.53 -18.75
CA PHE A 136 11.13 0.77 -20.18
C PHE A 136 12.50 0.94 -20.84
N LYS A 137 12.62 0.62 -22.13
CA LYS A 137 13.86 0.80 -22.91
C LYS A 137 13.82 2.09 -23.72
N VAL A 138 12.67 2.41 -24.32
CA VAL A 138 12.49 3.57 -25.21
C VAL A 138 12.48 4.87 -24.41
N PRO A 139 13.33 5.87 -24.74
CA PRO A 139 13.43 7.12 -23.96
C PRO A 139 12.11 7.84 -23.69
N LYS A 140 11.18 7.87 -24.67
CA LYS A 140 9.86 8.49 -24.51
C LYS A 140 9.01 7.77 -23.46
N GLU A 141 8.96 6.44 -23.51
CA GLU A 141 8.24 5.59 -22.56
C GLU A 141 8.81 5.73 -21.14
N LYS A 142 10.14 5.81 -21.00
CA LYS A 142 10.79 6.01 -19.70
C LYS A 142 10.33 7.30 -19.02
N ILE A 143 10.33 8.41 -19.78
CA ILE A 143 9.90 9.73 -19.26
C ILE A 143 8.41 9.70 -18.95
N LEU A 144 7.59 9.06 -19.79
CA LEU A 144 6.15 8.93 -19.58
C LEU A 144 5.85 8.14 -18.30
N ALA A 145 6.46 6.96 -18.11
CA ALA A 145 6.28 6.14 -16.91
C ALA A 145 6.70 6.89 -15.64
N PHE A 146 7.85 7.57 -15.68
CA PHE A 146 8.31 8.40 -14.57
C PHE A 146 7.34 9.56 -14.27
N GLY A 147 6.90 10.28 -15.30
CA GLY A 147 5.95 11.40 -15.15
C GLY A 147 4.61 10.94 -14.58
N LEU A 148 4.05 9.86 -15.12
CA LEU A 148 2.80 9.28 -14.61
C LEU A 148 2.92 8.87 -13.14
N TRP A 149 4.06 8.33 -12.71
CA TRP A 149 4.29 8.01 -11.30
C TRP A 149 4.47 9.25 -10.43
N ILE A 150 5.28 10.21 -10.87
CA ILE A 150 5.55 11.42 -10.10
C ILE A 150 4.27 12.23 -9.86
N PHE A 151 3.35 12.26 -10.83
CA PHE A 151 2.04 12.91 -10.71
C PHE A 151 0.89 11.94 -10.45
N ASN A 152 1.19 10.73 -9.95
CA ASN A 152 0.17 9.73 -9.64
C ASN A 152 -0.73 10.22 -8.49
N PRO A 153 -2.02 10.53 -8.74
CA PRO A 153 -2.90 11.09 -7.72
C PRO A 153 -3.12 10.14 -6.54
N PHE A 154 -3.11 8.82 -6.78
CA PHE A 154 -3.29 7.83 -5.73
C PHE A 154 -2.09 7.76 -4.78
N ASN A 155 -0.87 7.90 -5.31
CA ASN A 155 0.34 7.97 -4.48
C ASN A 155 0.41 9.29 -3.73
N LEU A 156 0.10 10.41 -4.39
CA LEU A 156 0.05 11.72 -3.74
C LEU A 156 -0.96 11.72 -2.59
N TYR A 157 -2.16 11.18 -2.84
CA TYR A 157 -3.21 11.07 -1.84
C TYR A 157 -2.80 10.13 -0.69
N SER A 158 -2.50 8.87 -0.97
CA SER A 158 -2.26 7.87 0.08
C SER A 158 -1.01 8.19 0.90
N THR A 159 0.09 8.55 0.22
CA THR A 159 1.40 8.72 0.86
C THR A 159 1.56 10.08 1.52
N TYR A 160 1.12 11.16 0.87
CA TYR A 160 1.43 12.52 1.34
C TYR A 160 0.23 13.27 1.89
N ILE A 161 -0.98 12.99 1.39
CA ILE A 161 -2.20 13.57 1.98
C ILE A 161 -2.55 12.81 3.27
N MET A 162 -2.80 11.51 3.15
CA MET A 162 -3.15 10.66 4.28
C MET A 162 -1.94 10.30 5.15
N GLY A 163 -0.73 10.17 4.58
CA GLY A 163 0.46 9.80 5.36
C GLY A 163 0.62 8.28 5.56
N GLN A 164 0.05 7.47 4.68
CA GLN A 164 0.19 6.01 4.71
C GLN A 164 1.50 5.55 4.12
N PHE A 165 2.06 4.48 4.66
CA PHE A 165 3.35 3.93 4.24
C PHE A 165 3.25 2.92 3.08
N ASP A 166 2.07 2.74 2.46
CA ASP A 166 1.81 1.75 1.40
C ASP A 166 2.77 1.82 0.20
N VAL A 167 3.41 2.98 -0.03
CA VAL A 167 4.46 3.13 -1.04
C VAL A 167 5.69 2.25 -0.77
N ILE A 168 6.00 1.95 0.50
CA ILE A 168 7.16 1.15 0.91
C ILE A 168 7.03 -0.32 0.48
N PRO A 169 5.97 -1.08 0.88
CA PRO A 169 5.81 -2.45 0.39
C PRO A 169 5.62 -2.49 -1.13
N THR A 170 5.00 -1.46 -1.73
CA THR A 170 4.88 -1.35 -3.19
C THR A 170 6.25 -1.22 -3.86
N PHE A 171 7.13 -0.41 -3.30
CA PHE A 171 8.52 -0.31 -3.77
C PHE A 171 9.22 -1.68 -3.74
N PHE A 172 9.08 -2.45 -2.65
CA PHE A 172 9.70 -3.78 -2.56
C PHE A 172 9.17 -4.76 -3.63
N VAL A 173 7.86 -4.74 -3.92
CA VAL A 173 7.26 -5.55 -5.00
C VAL A 173 7.87 -5.17 -6.36
N LEU A 174 7.94 -3.87 -6.66
CA LEU A 174 8.48 -3.37 -7.93
C LEU A 174 9.99 -3.59 -8.03
N LEU A 175 10.72 -3.53 -6.91
CA LEU A 175 12.15 -3.84 -6.85
C LEU A 175 12.39 -5.32 -7.14
N ALA A 176 11.62 -6.23 -6.53
CA ALA A 176 11.71 -7.67 -6.80
C ALA A 176 11.50 -7.96 -8.29
N MET A 177 10.50 -7.32 -8.91
CA MET A 177 10.24 -7.40 -10.35
C MET A 177 11.39 -6.82 -11.18
N TYR A 178 11.91 -5.64 -10.82
CA TYR A 178 12.99 -4.98 -11.56
C TYR A 178 14.30 -5.79 -11.55
N LEU A 179 14.61 -6.47 -10.44
CA LEU A 179 15.77 -7.35 -10.33
C LEU A 179 15.74 -8.52 -11.32
N LEU A 180 14.54 -8.92 -11.78
CA LEU A 180 14.37 -9.95 -12.81
C LEU A 180 14.68 -9.41 -14.20
N VAL A 181 14.18 -8.21 -14.53
CA VAL A 181 14.22 -7.65 -15.88
C VAL A 181 15.57 -7.00 -16.22
N ARG A 182 16.34 -6.53 -15.22
CA ARG A 182 17.63 -5.84 -15.44
C ARG A 182 18.75 -6.76 -15.98
N LYS A 183 18.73 -8.07 -15.72
CA LYS A 183 19.81 -8.98 -16.12
C LYS A 183 19.60 -9.48 -17.55
N ASN A 184 20.38 -8.94 -18.49
CA ASN A 184 20.36 -9.32 -19.93
C ASN A 184 20.65 -10.81 -20.21
N ASN A 185 21.16 -11.58 -19.23
CA ASN A 185 21.28 -13.03 -19.30
C ASN A 185 20.27 -13.67 -18.34
N LEU A 186 19.10 -14.00 -18.89
CA LEU A 186 17.97 -14.68 -18.26
C LEU A 186 18.26 -16.17 -17.96
N THR A 187 19.50 -16.55 -17.65
CA THR A 187 19.77 -17.90 -17.16
C THR A 187 19.21 -18.02 -15.75
N LYS A 188 17.91 -18.36 -15.64
CA LYS A 188 17.20 -18.79 -14.43
C LYS A 188 17.80 -18.15 -13.18
N SER A 189 17.81 -16.82 -13.14
CA SER A 189 18.54 -16.02 -12.14
C SER A 189 18.22 -16.49 -10.72
N ASN A 190 19.13 -16.19 -9.79
CA ASN A 190 18.94 -16.48 -8.38
C ASN A 190 17.71 -15.72 -7.84
N LEU A 191 16.53 -16.36 -7.91
CA LEU A 191 15.25 -15.81 -7.44
C LEU A 191 15.20 -15.66 -5.91
N VAL A 192 16.23 -16.13 -5.19
CA VAL A 192 16.36 -15.94 -3.74
C VAL A 192 16.35 -14.47 -3.38
N LEU A 193 17.09 -13.61 -4.09
CA LEU A 193 17.10 -12.18 -3.78
C LEU A 193 15.72 -11.54 -4.01
N PRO A 194 15.04 -11.70 -5.16
CA PRO A 194 13.66 -11.28 -5.32
C PRO A 194 12.71 -11.82 -4.23
N ALA A 195 12.87 -13.08 -3.80
CA ALA A 195 12.06 -13.64 -2.72
C ALA A 195 12.33 -12.98 -1.37
N VAL A 196 13.60 -12.70 -1.03
CA VAL A 196 13.97 -11.93 0.16
C VAL A 196 13.36 -10.54 0.10
N VAL A 197 13.44 -9.85 -1.05
CA VAL A 197 12.84 -8.52 -1.24
C VAL A 197 11.31 -8.57 -1.07
N ILE A 198 10.64 -9.60 -1.57
CA ILE A 198 9.20 -9.80 -1.31
C ILE A 198 8.92 -10.03 0.17
N GLY A 199 9.71 -10.84 0.87
CA GLY A 199 9.59 -11.06 2.32
C GLY A 199 9.81 -9.78 3.16
N LEU A 200 10.77 -8.94 2.74
CA LEU A 200 10.97 -7.61 3.33
C LEU A 200 9.74 -6.72 3.13
N GLY A 201 9.19 -6.68 1.91
CA GLY A 201 7.93 -5.97 1.65
C GLY A 201 6.77 -6.50 2.51
N ALA A 202 6.65 -7.82 2.64
CA ALA A 202 5.65 -8.48 3.48
C ALA A 202 5.76 -8.11 4.97
N SER A 203 6.97 -7.74 5.41
CA SER A 203 7.25 -7.28 6.78
C SER A 203 6.77 -5.85 7.04
N PHE A 204 6.34 -5.11 6.01
CA PHE A 204 5.60 -3.87 6.18
C PHE A 204 4.09 -4.12 6.11
N LYS A 205 3.65 -4.94 5.14
CA LYS A 205 2.24 -5.29 4.93
C LYS A 205 2.18 -6.59 4.16
N ILE A 206 1.28 -7.51 4.50
CA ILE A 206 1.38 -8.93 4.06
C ILE A 206 1.13 -9.18 2.56
N TYR A 207 0.50 -8.26 1.82
CA TYR A 207 0.08 -8.48 0.43
C TYR A 207 1.21 -8.86 -0.57
N PRO A 208 2.51 -8.49 -0.39
CA PRO A 208 3.59 -8.93 -1.26
C PRO A 208 3.73 -10.45 -1.32
N PHE A 209 3.27 -11.20 -0.32
CA PHE A 209 3.26 -12.67 -0.39
C PHE A 209 2.42 -13.24 -1.53
N LEU A 210 1.42 -12.50 -2.02
CA LEU A 210 0.65 -12.86 -3.22
C LEU A 210 1.53 -13.03 -4.48
N PHE A 211 2.77 -12.54 -4.43
CA PHE A 211 3.71 -12.61 -5.55
C PHE A 211 4.75 -13.73 -5.43
N LEU A 212 4.85 -14.42 -4.28
CA LEU A 212 5.79 -15.53 -4.10
C LEU A 212 5.49 -16.71 -5.02
N VAL A 213 4.20 -17.05 -5.21
CA VAL A 213 3.82 -18.16 -6.09
C VAL A 213 4.14 -17.85 -7.56
N PRO A 214 3.68 -16.72 -8.17
CA PRO A 214 4.07 -16.40 -9.54
C PRO A 214 5.59 -16.29 -9.73
N LEU A 215 6.33 -15.78 -8.72
CA LEU A 215 7.79 -15.73 -8.74
C LEU A 215 8.41 -17.13 -8.76
N ALA A 216 7.95 -18.03 -7.89
CA ALA A 216 8.45 -19.40 -7.79
C ALA A 216 8.21 -20.19 -9.09
N LEU A 217 7.07 -19.95 -9.76
CA LEU A 217 6.68 -20.62 -11.01
C LEU A 217 7.56 -20.28 -12.22
N LEU A 218 8.47 -19.31 -12.10
CA LEU A 218 9.58 -19.11 -13.06
C LEU A 218 10.61 -20.24 -13.02
N LYS A 219 10.61 -21.09 -11.98
CA LYS A 219 11.41 -22.32 -11.90
C LYS A 219 10.58 -23.54 -12.34
N THR A 220 11.26 -24.54 -12.88
CA THR A 220 10.64 -25.79 -13.34
C THR A 220 10.54 -26.84 -12.23
N GLY A 221 11.57 -27.00 -11.39
CA GLY A 221 11.60 -28.03 -10.34
C GLY A 221 10.91 -27.61 -9.03
N TRP A 222 10.16 -28.52 -8.41
CA TRP A 222 9.44 -28.30 -7.15
C TRP A 222 10.34 -27.89 -5.99
N ALA A 223 11.51 -28.52 -5.82
CA ALA A 223 12.48 -28.14 -4.80
C ALA A 223 12.91 -26.66 -4.93
N ALA A 224 13.14 -26.20 -6.16
CA ALA A 224 13.48 -24.80 -6.42
C ALA A 224 12.29 -23.86 -6.14
N ARG A 225 11.07 -24.24 -6.53
CA ARG A 225 9.84 -23.48 -6.24
C ARG A 225 9.62 -23.31 -4.74
N LEU A 226 9.65 -24.43 -4.01
CA LEU A 226 9.51 -24.46 -2.55
C LEU A 226 10.62 -23.65 -1.87
N LYS A 227 11.86 -23.71 -2.35
CA LYS A 227 12.95 -22.87 -1.84
C LYS A 227 12.63 -21.38 -1.98
N ILE A 228 12.09 -20.93 -3.12
CA ILE A 228 11.73 -19.51 -3.33
C ILE A 228 10.62 -19.08 -2.38
N ILE A 229 9.58 -19.90 -2.24
CA ILE A 229 8.47 -19.64 -1.31
C ILE A 229 9.01 -19.59 0.14
N ALA A 230 9.77 -20.60 0.54
CA ALA A 230 10.34 -20.72 1.88
C ALA A 230 11.25 -19.54 2.21
N VAL A 231 12.12 -19.11 1.30
CA VAL A 231 12.98 -17.93 1.52
C VAL A 231 12.15 -16.68 1.78
N GLY A 232 11.08 -16.44 1.01
CA GLY A 232 10.21 -15.27 1.23
C GLY A 232 9.55 -15.29 2.61
N PHE A 233 8.99 -16.44 3.01
CA PHE A 233 8.37 -16.60 4.33
C PHE A 233 9.39 -16.54 5.47
N VAL A 234 10.55 -17.18 5.34
CA VAL A 234 11.60 -17.17 6.37
C VAL A 234 12.09 -15.75 6.63
N THR A 235 12.28 -14.93 5.58
CA THR A 235 12.65 -13.50 5.76
C THR A 235 11.64 -12.77 6.65
N TYR A 236 10.34 -12.95 6.41
CA TYR A 236 9.29 -12.34 7.23
C TYR A 236 9.26 -12.92 8.66
N ILE A 237 9.31 -14.25 8.79
CA ILE A 237 9.27 -14.95 10.09
C ILE A 237 10.41 -14.46 10.98
N LEU A 238 11.63 -14.34 10.45
CA LEU A 238 12.78 -13.84 11.22
C LEU A 238 12.55 -12.43 11.78
N LEU A 239 11.82 -11.58 11.04
CA LEU A 239 11.56 -10.19 11.43
C LEU A 239 10.39 -10.05 12.42
N ILE A 240 9.47 -11.01 12.45
CA ILE A 240 8.37 -11.02 13.44
C ILE A 240 8.67 -11.90 14.66
N MET A 241 9.65 -12.81 14.58
CA MET A 241 9.94 -13.82 15.60
C MET A 241 10.08 -13.27 17.03
N PRO A 242 10.77 -12.14 17.27
CA PRO A 242 10.90 -11.60 18.62
C PRO A 242 9.57 -11.19 19.28
N PHE A 243 8.50 -11.02 18.49
CA PHE A 243 7.21 -10.51 18.95
C PHE A 243 6.12 -11.58 19.02
N ILE A 244 6.38 -12.81 18.58
CA ILE A 244 5.37 -13.88 18.58
C ILE A 244 4.81 -14.17 19.98
N GLY A 245 5.61 -13.96 21.03
CA GLY A 245 5.16 -14.10 22.43
C GLY A 245 4.18 -13.03 22.90
N SER A 246 4.19 -11.84 22.29
CA SER A 246 3.33 -10.72 22.67
C SER A 246 1.84 -11.04 22.39
N PRO A 247 0.95 -10.93 23.39
CA PRO A 247 -0.50 -11.02 23.16
C PRO A 247 -1.01 -9.96 22.17
N GLY A 248 -0.57 -8.70 22.33
CA GLY A 248 -0.96 -7.61 21.45
C GLY A 248 -0.56 -7.87 20.01
N PHE A 249 0.69 -8.27 19.76
CA PHE A 249 1.16 -8.59 18.41
C PHE A 249 0.32 -9.69 17.74
N ARG A 250 0.01 -10.77 18.47
CA ARG A 250 -0.79 -11.88 17.95
C ARG A 250 -2.20 -11.45 17.59
N GLN A 251 -2.83 -10.63 18.43
CA GLN A 251 -4.21 -10.20 18.26
C GLN A 251 -4.40 -9.18 17.13
N THR A 252 -3.43 -8.28 16.90
CA THR A 252 -3.64 -7.15 15.97
C THR A 252 -2.80 -7.17 14.72
N ALA A 253 -1.53 -7.60 14.80
CA ALA A 253 -0.61 -7.55 13.67
C ALA A 253 -0.49 -8.89 12.94
N LEU A 254 -0.41 -10.00 13.69
CA LEU A 254 -0.35 -11.34 13.11
C LEU A 254 -1.72 -11.78 12.57
N LEU A 255 -2.77 -11.60 13.37
CA LEU A 255 -4.17 -11.91 13.01
C LEU A 255 -4.97 -10.63 12.76
N ALA A 256 -4.42 -9.70 11.97
CA ALA A 256 -5.07 -8.44 11.68
C ALA A 256 -6.45 -8.66 11.04
N GLY A 257 -7.50 -8.07 11.63
CA GLY A 257 -8.85 -8.13 11.07
C GLY A 257 -8.94 -7.57 9.63
N GLN A 258 -8.00 -6.72 9.23
CA GLN A 258 -7.89 -6.24 7.85
C GLN A 258 -7.57 -7.36 6.86
N THR A 259 -6.81 -8.37 7.25
CA THR A 259 -6.50 -9.55 6.43
C THR A 259 -7.76 -10.39 6.17
N MET A 260 -8.70 -10.43 7.12
CA MET A 260 -9.94 -11.20 6.99
C MET A 260 -10.90 -10.62 5.94
N LYS A 261 -10.75 -9.35 5.57
CA LYS A 261 -11.58 -8.68 4.55
C LYS A 261 -11.47 -9.30 3.17
N SER A 262 -10.36 -9.98 2.89
CA SER A 262 -10.17 -10.76 1.65
C SER A 262 -10.97 -12.07 1.62
N PHE A 263 -11.64 -12.43 2.73
CA PHE A 263 -12.47 -13.62 2.82
C PHE A 263 -13.98 -13.33 2.85
N TYR A 264 -14.39 -12.05 2.77
CA TYR A 264 -15.81 -11.68 2.91
C TYR A 264 -16.65 -12.05 1.68
N ALA A 265 -16.14 -11.79 0.47
CA ALA A 265 -16.85 -12.11 -0.75
C ALA A 265 -16.89 -13.63 -0.96
N SER A 266 -18.08 -14.22 -0.83
CA SER A 266 -18.25 -15.67 -0.89
C SER A 266 -19.61 -16.08 -1.49
N ILE A 267 -19.68 -17.31 -1.99
CA ILE A 267 -20.91 -17.95 -2.46
C ILE A 267 -21.25 -19.05 -1.45
N ALA A 268 -22.43 -18.96 -0.82
CA ALA A 268 -22.89 -19.98 0.13
C ALA A 268 -23.12 -21.32 -0.59
N ILE A 269 -22.69 -22.43 0.04
CA ILE A 269 -22.96 -23.79 -0.45
C ILE A 269 -24.12 -24.38 0.37
N SER A 270 -23.85 -24.71 1.63
CA SER A 270 -24.83 -25.24 2.60
C SER A 270 -24.17 -25.30 3.99
N GLY A 271 -24.94 -25.46 5.07
CA GLY A 271 -24.40 -25.82 6.39
C GLY A 271 -23.42 -24.84 7.03
N GLY A 272 -23.37 -23.58 6.57
CA GLY A 272 -22.38 -22.57 7.01
C GLY A 272 -21.09 -22.55 6.19
N GLU A 273 -20.98 -23.40 5.17
CA GLU A 273 -19.84 -23.43 4.24
C GLU A 273 -20.04 -22.45 3.08
N SER A 274 -18.93 -21.87 2.61
CA SER A 274 -18.94 -20.98 1.46
C SER A 274 -17.69 -21.14 0.60
N ILE A 275 -17.84 -20.87 -0.69
CA ILE A 275 -16.73 -20.72 -1.63
C ILE A 275 -16.25 -19.28 -1.54
N ILE A 276 -15.05 -19.08 -1.02
CA ILE A 276 -14.47 -17.75 -0.86
C ILE A 276 -13.85 -17.30 -2.19
N LEU A 277 -14.36 -16.20 -2.75
CA LEU A 277 -14.10 -15.82 -4.15
C LEU A 277 -12.65 -15.41 -4.41
N PHE A 278 -12.05 -14.61 -3.52
CA PHE A 278 -10.67 -14.17 -3.71
C PHE A 278 -9.66 -15.34 -3.68
N PRO A 279 -9.63 -16.20 -2.64
CA PRO A 279 -8.78 -17.39 -2.65
C PRO A 279 -9.06 -18.33 -3.81
N LEU A 280 -10.32 -18.59 -4.14
CA LEU A 280 -10.71 -19.42 -5.30
C LEU A 280 -10.02 -18.93 -6.57
N LEU A 281 -10.17 -17.65 -6.89
CA LEU A 281 -9.69 -17.10 -8.15
C LEU A 281 -8.17 -16.98 -8.16
N VAL A 282 -7.54 -16.58 -7.06
CA VAL A 282 -6.07 -16.58 -6.98
C VAL A 282 -5.50 -17.99 -7.15
N LEU A 283 -6.09 -19.01 -6.51
CA LEU A 283 -5.69 -20.40 -6.69
C LEU A 283 -5.91 -20.88 -8.13
N PHE A 284 -7.03 -20.54 -8.75
CA PHE A 284 -7.28 -20.83 -10.16
C PHE A 284 -6.18 -20.27 -11.07
N PHE A 285 -5.80 -18.99 -10.90
CA PHE A 285 -4.73 -18.39 -11.69
C PHE A 285 -3.35 -18.96 -11.34
N TYR A 286 -3.07 -19.32 -10.08
CA TYR A 286 -1.83 -20.03 -9.74
C TYR A 286 -1.73 -21.40 -10.39
N ILE A 287 -2.82 -22.17 -10.43
CA ILE A 287 -2.90 -23.43 -11.15
C ILE A 287 -2.68 -23.19 -12.64
N ARG A 288 -3.34 -22.19 -13.23
CA ARG A 288 -3.10 -21.84 -14.63
C ARG A 288 -1.64 -21.48 -14.90
N PHE A 289 -1.02 -20.65 -14.06
CA PHE A 289 0.39 -20.27 -14.14
C PHE A 289 1.35 -21.47 -14.04
N LEU A 290 0.93 -22.56 -13.39
CA LEU A 290 1.71 -23.80 -13.34
C LEU A 290 1.81 -24.48 -14.71
N TYR A 291 0.77 -24.37 -15.53
CA TYR A 291 0.66 -25.05 -16.83
C TYR A 291 1.00 -24.16 -18.03
N VAL A 292 1.02 -22.84 -17.88
CA VAL A 292 1.48 -21.92 -18.94
C VAL A 292 2.97 -21.64 -18.84
N LYS A 293 3.63 -21.36 -19.98
CA LYS A 293 5.04 -20.97 -19.98
C LYS A 293 5.22 -19.64 -19.25
N ASN A 294 6.21 -19.59 -18.36
CA ASN A 294 6.48 -18.43 -17.51
C ASN A 294 7.81 -17.79 -17.91
N TYR A 295 7.74 -16.54 -18.38
CA TYR A 295 8.92 -15.74 -18.71
C TYR A 295 9.10 -14.59 -17.71
N PRO A 296 10.33 -14.27 -17.28
CA PRO A 296 10.58 -13.17 -16.35
C PRO A 296 10.08 -11.80 -16.84
N GLU A 297 10.11 -11.54 -18.14
CA GLU A 297 9.62 -10.31 -18.78
C GLU A 297 8.10 -10.14 -18.69
N ASP A 298 7.36 -11.23 -18.48
CA ASP A 298 5.90 -11.24 -18.36
C ASP A 298 5.41 -11.33 -16.90
N ILE A 299 6.33 -11.39 -15.93
CA ILE A 299 5.97 -11.54 -14.51
C ILE A 299 5.08 -10.41 -14.01
N TRP A 300 5.26 -9.20 -14.55
CA TRP A 300 4.45 -8.04 -14.19
C TRP A 300 2.97 -8.25 -14.52
N ARG A 301 2.63 -8.99 -15.60
CA ARG A 301 1.24 -9.31 -15.96
C ARG A 301 0.61 -10.21 -14.90
N LYS A 302 1.36 -11.20 -14.42
CA LYS A 302 0.88 -12.13 -13.38
C LYS A 302 0.67 -11.41 -12.06
N PHE A 303 1.59 -10.53 -11.67
CA PHE A 303 1.42 -9.70 -10.49
C PHE A 303 0.21 -8.78 -10.63
N PHE A 304 0.02 -8.18 -11.81
CA PHE A 304 -1.11 -7.32 -12.11
C PHE A 304 -2.44 -8.08 -12.01
N VAL A 305 -2.57 -9.25 -12.65
CA VAL A 305 -3.74 -10.13 -12.55
C VAL A 305 -4.07 -10.47 -11.10
N VAL A 306 -3.07 -10.90 -10.31
CA VAL A 306 -3.28 -11.24 -8.90
C VAL A 306 -3.77 -10.05 -8.09
N LEU A 307 -3.23 -8.84 -8.32
CA LEU A 307 -3.73 -7.63 -7.66
C LEU A 307 -5.13 -7.24 -8.11
N LEU A 308 -5.46 -7.38 -9.40
CA LEU A 308 -6.80 -7.11 -9.90
C LEU A 308 -7.84 -8.01 -9.22
N LEU A 309 -7.52 -9.29 -9.04
CA LEU A 309 -8.38 -10.23 -8.29
C LEU A 309 -8.50 -9.83 -6.82
N PHE A 310 -7.40 -9.38 -6.20
CA PHE A 310 -7.43 -8.87 -4.83
C PHE A 310 -8.40 -7.70 -4.71
N PHE A 311 -8.26 -6.66 -5.52
CA PHE A 311 -9.14 -5.47 -5.45
C PHE A 311 -10.57 -5.76 -5.91
N ALA A 312 -10.78 -6.74 -6.78
CA ALA A 312 -12.12 -7.11 -7.23
C ALA A 312 -12.97 -7.73 -6.09
N PHE A 313 -12.35 -8.57 -5.26
CA PHE A 313 -13.06 -9.43 -4.30
C PHE A 313 -12.71 -9.18 -2.82
N THR A 314 -11.81 -8.24 -2.54
CA THR A 314 -11.51 -7.81 -1.17
C THR A 314 -12.23 -6.52 -0.86
N HIS A 315 -12.81 -6.41 0.34
CA HIS A 315 -13.22 -5.11 0.87
C HIS A 315 -11.96 -4.32 1.27
N TYR A 316 -11.47 -3.43 0.41
CA TYR A 316 -10.20 -2.73 0.62
C TYR A 316 -10.41 -1.31 1.15
N HIS A 317 -9.39 -0.81 1.86
CA HIS A 317 -9.33 0.61 2.23
C HIS A 317 -8.74 1.44 1.09
N PRO A 318 -9.11 2.72 0.94
CA PRO A 318 -8.75 3.52 -0.23
C PRO A 318 -7.23 3.53 -0.50
N GLN A 319 -6.41 3.74 0.52
CA GLN A 319 -4.96 3.83 0.34
C GLN A 319 -4.32 2.57 -0.27
N TRP A 320 -4.95 1.40 -0.19
CA TRP A 320 -4.42 0.18 -0.78
C TRP A 320 -4.40 0.25 -2.30
N PHE A 321 -5.28 1.03 -2.93
CA PHE A 321 -5.35 1.16 -4.39
C PHE A 321 -4.01 1.58 -5.01
N LEU A 322 -3.15 2.28 -4.24
CA LEU A 322 -1.77 2.58 -4.59
C LEU A 322 -1.00 1.35 -5.11
N TRP A 323 -1.21 0.17 -4.54
CA TRP A 323 -0.49 -1.06 -4.92
C TRP A 323 -0.69 -1.43 -6.38
N LEU A 324 -1.87 -1.12 -6.93
CA LEU A 324 -2.25 -1.42 -8.31
C LEU A 324 -1.62 -0.43 -9.31
N THR A 325 -1.35 0.79 -8.87
CA THR A 325 -1.03 1.91 -9.76
C THR A 325 0.27 1.79 -10.56
N PRO A 326 1.38 1.20 -10.05
CA PRO A 326 2.56 0.96 -10.90
C PRO A 326 2.25 0.05 -12.08
N PHE A 327 1.35 -0.92 -11.91
CA PHE A 327 0.95 -1.84 -12.96
C PHE A 327 0.02 -1.20 -13.99
N LEU A 328 -0.89 -0.32 -13.55
CA LEU A 328 -1.70 0.53 -14.44
C LEU A 328 -0.80 1.47 -15.27
N ILE A 329 0.26 2.02 -14.67
CA ILE A 329 1.24 2.84 -15.40
C ILE A 329 1.99 1.99 -16.43
N ILE A 330 2.43 0.77 -16.05
CA ILE A 330 3.10 -0.13 -16.98
C ILE A 330 2.18 -0.48 -18.17
N ASP A 331 0.93 -0.80 -17.89
CA ASP A 331 -0.12 -1.04 -18.88
C ASP A 331 -0.29 0.14 -19.83
N LEU A 332 -0.56 1.34 -19.30
CA LEU A 332 -0.75 2.56 -20.10
C LEU A 332 0.43 2.85 -21.02
N VAL A 333 1.66 2.71 -20.52
CA VAL A 333 2.84 2.98 -21.34
C VAL A 333 3.01 1.91 -22.43
N LYS A 334 2.81 0.62 -22.11
CA LYS A 334 2.89 -0.48 -23.08
C LYS A 334 1.78 -0.42 -24.13
N SER A 335 0.58 0.00 -23.74
CA SER A 335 -0.58 0.15 -24.63
C SER A 335 -0.53 1.45 -25.45
N LYS A 336 0.52 2.26 -25.30
CA LYS A 336 0.64 3.59 -25.92
C LYS A 336 -0.55 4.50 -25.57
N LEU A 337 -0.98 4.43 -24.32
CA LEU A 337 -2.11 5.14 -23.71
C LEU A 337 -3.49 4.70 -24.22
N SER A 338 -3.62 3.66 -25.05
CA SER A 338 -4.93 3.19 -25.52
C SER A 338 -5.87 2.73 -24.40
N HIS A 339 -5.33 2.27 -23.26
CA HIS A 339 -6.09 1.81 -22.10
C HIS A 339 -6.42 2.94 -21.10
N TRP A 340 -6.23 4.21 -21.48
CA TRP A 340 -6.61 5.35 -20.64
C TRP A 340 -8.07 5.31 -20.15
N PRO A 341 -9.07 4.82 -20.91
CA PRO A 341 -10.45 4.76 -20.41
C PRO A 341 -10.58 3.81 -19.22
N LEU A 342 -9.85 2.69 -19.23
CA LEU A 342 -9.88 1.70 -18.15
C LEU A 342 -9.29 2.29 -16.86
N VAL A 343 -8.19 3.02 -16.97
CA VAL A 343 -7.59 3.73 -15.83
C VAL A 343 -8.51 4.85 -15.34
N ALA A 344 -9.17 5.58 -16.24
CA ALA A 344 -10.12 6.62 -15.88
C ALA A 344 -11.32 6.04 -15.12
N LEU A 345 -11.94 4.96 -15.61
CA LEU A 345 -13.05 4.28 -14.94
C LEU A 345 -12.64 3.72 -13.57
N SER A 346 -11.45 3.13 -13.47
CA SER A 346 -10.90 2.67 -12.19
C SER A 346 -10.69 3.84 -11.22
N SER A 347 -10.24 4.99 -11.72
CA SER A 347 -10.05 6.21 -10.92
C SER A 347 -11.37 6.80 -10.45
N ILE A 348 -12.40 6.81 -11.30
CA ILE A 348 -13.76 7.26 -10.94
C ILE A 348 -14.33 6.38 -9.84
N SER A 349 -14.20 5.06 -9.98
CA SER A 349 -14.61 4.12 -8.93
C SER A 349 -13.92 4.43 -7.60
N PHE A 350 -12.59 4.55 -7.62
CA PHE A 350 -11.81 4.88 -6.42
C PHE A 350 -12.20 6.21 -5.78
N LEU A 351 -12.20 7.31 -6.55
CA LEU A 351 -12.52 8.64 -6.05
C LEU A 351 -13.96 8.71 -5.53
N GLY A 352 -14.89 8.04 -6.21
CA GLY A 352 -16.25 7.89 -5.74
C GLY A 352 -16.30 7.16 -4.40
N LEU A 353 -15.65 5.99 -4.29
CA LEU A 353 -15.63 5.20 -3.05
C LEU A 353 -15.08 6.02 -1.89
N LEU A 354 -14.03 6.78 -2.12
CA LEU A 354 -13.38 7.63 -1.12
C LEU A 354 -14.37 8.60 -0.44
N THR A 355 -15.30 9.20 -1.20
CA THR A 355 -16.31 10.13 -0.66
C THR A 355 -17.31 9.49 0.29
N PHE A 356 -17.41 8.16 0.27
CA PHE A 356 -18.30 7.41 1.14
C PHE A 356 -17.59 6.87 2.39
N PHE A 357 -16.28 7.10 2.56
CA PHE A 357 -15.59 6.81 3.81
C PHE A 357 -15.81 7.93 4.84
N ASP A 358 -15.21 7.79 6.03
CA ASP A 358 -15.33 8.80 7.07
C ASP A 358 -14.74 10.15 6.61
N PRO A 359 -15.21 11.29 7.16
CA PRO A 359 -14.73 12.61 6.78
C PRO A 359 -13.23 12.83 7.04
N GLY A 360 -12.60 12.01 7.89
CA GLY A 360 -11.16 11.93 8.09
C GLY A 360 -10.37 11.70 6.81
N LEU A 361 -10.97 10.98 5.85
CA LEU A 361 -10.39 10.67 4.54
C LEU A 361 -10.72 11.71 3.46
N THR A 362 -11.47 12.76 3.77
CA THR A 362 -11.87 13.78 2.79
C THR A 362 -11.72 15.19 3.34
N VAL A 363 -12.69 15.65 4.11
CA VAL A 363 -12.81 17.04 4.56
C VAL A 363 -11.78 17.37 5.64
N TRP A 364 -11.62 16.49 6.64
CA TRP A 364 -10.75 16.76 7.79
C TRP A 364 -9.27 16.73 7.43
N LEU A 365 -8.90 16.18 6.27
CA LEU A 365 -7.52 16.10 5.81
C LEU A 365 -6.83 17.47 5.81
N PHE A 366 -7.58 18.55 5.57
CA PHE A 366 -7.07 19.92 5.48
C PHE A 366 -7.19 20.71 6.80
N ALA A 367 -7.61 20.06 7.89
CA ALA A 367 -7.71 20.68 9.21
C ALA A 367 -6.42 21.35 9.72
N PRO A 368 -5.19 20.88 9.41
CA PRO A 368 -3.97 21.58 9.80
C PRO A 368 -3.87 23.01 9.26
N LEU A 369 -4.43 23.27 8.07
CA LEU A 369 -4.51 24.61 7.47
C LEU A 369 -5.79 25.35 7.87
N PHE A 370 -6.90 24.63 7.98
CA PHE A 370 -8.22 25.18 8.22
C PHE A 370 -8.88 24.45 9.41
N PRO A 371 -8.58 24.85 10.66
CA PRO A 371 -9.02 24.13 11.86
C PRO A 371 -10.53 23.87 11.93
N GLN A 372 -11.33 24.77 11.36
CA GLN A 372 -12.78 24.66 11.28
C GLN A 372 -13.28 23.44 10.51
N LEU A 373 -12.45 22.83 9.67
CA LEU A 373 -12.80 21.62 8.93
C LEU A 373 -12.83 20.37 9.81
N TYR A 374 -12.13 20.38 10.95
CA TYR A 374 -12.04 19.22 11.84
C TYR A 374 -13.38 18.98 12.55
N GLY A 375 -13.98 17.81 12.34
CA GLY A 375 -15.29 17.48 12.89
C GLY A 375 -16.48 17.88 12.01
N MET A 376 -16.25 18.45 10.81
CA MET A 376 -17.32 18.69 9.84
C MET A 376 -17.94 17.40 9.31
N ALA A 377 -19.18 17.49 8.84
CA ALA A 377 -19.90 16.44 8.15
C ALA A 377 -19.18 15.98 6.86
N GLY A 378 -19.52 14.78 6.39
CA GLY A 378 -19.00 14.25 5.12
C GLY A 378 -19.51 15.03 3.91
N ILE A 379 -18.86 14.86 2.76
CA ILE A 379 -19.16 15.66 1.55
C ILE A 379 -20.62 15.55 1.10
N TRP A 380 -21.24 14.37 1.20
CA TRP A 380 -22.64 14.16 0.79
C TRP A 380 -23.63 14.86 1.72
N GLU A 381 -23.37 14.84 3.03
CA GLU A 381 -24.16 15.55 4.03
C GLU A 381 -24.04 17.06 3.86
N LEU A 382 -22.83 17.57 3.62
CA LEU A 382 -22.59 19.00 3.34
C LEU A 382 -23.32 19.49 2.08
N LEU A 383 -23.51 18.61 1.10
CA LEU A 383 -24.26 18.90 -0.12
C LEU A 383 -25.78 18.70 0.04
N GLY A 384 -26.25 18.21 1.19
CA GLY A 384 -27.67 17.89 1.41
C GLY A 384 -28.18 16.72 0.57
N VAL A 385 -27.28 15.86 0.09
CA VAL A 385 -27.63 14.73 -0.78
C VAL A 385 -27.71 13.46 0.05
N ASN A 386 -28.91 12.88 0.11
CA ASN A 386 -29.12 11.58 0.74
C ASN A 386 -28.85 10.45 -0.27
N VAL A 387 -27.70 9.78 -0.13
CA VAL A 387 -27.29 8.67 -1.00
C VAL A 387 -27.39 7.37 -0.21
N ASP A 388 -27.96 6.33 -0.81
CA ASP A 388 -27.76 4.96 -0.30
C ASP A 388 -26.28 4.58 -0.48
N ILE A 389 -25.54 4.69 0.61
CA ILE A 389 -24.08 4.46 0.65
C ILE A 389 -23.74 3.04 0.19
N ASN A 390 -24.55 2.05 0.54
CA ASN A 390 -24.27 0.65 0.20
C ASN A 390 -24.51 0.40 -1.28
N PHE A 391 -25.60 0.93 -1.81
CA PHE A 391 -25.89 0.85 -3.24
C PHE A 391 -24.83 1.58 -4.07
N ALA A 392 -24.46 2.82 -3.69
CA ALA A 392 -23.45 3.61 -4.39
C ALA A 392 -22.07 2.92 -4.37
N ARG A 393 -21.64 2.42 -3.21
CA ARG A 393 -20.39 1.65 -3.10
C ARG A 393 -20.44 0.38 -3.95
N SER A 394 -21.57 -0.32 -4.00
CA SER A 394 -21.74 -1.52 -4.83
C SER A 394 -21.65 -1.22 -6.32
N LEU A 395 -22.24 -0.12 -6.78
CA LEU A 395 -22.16 0.33 -8.17
C LEU A 395 -20.72 0.68 -8.57
N LEU A 396 -20.02 1.45 -7.73
CA LEU A 396 -18.63 1.83 -7.96
C LEU A 396 -17.70 0.61 -7.94
N GLN A 397 -17.89 -0.31 -7.00
CA GLN A 397 -17.14 -1.57 -6.96
C GLN A 397 -17.41 -2.41 -8.21
N THR A 398 -18.67 -2.51 -8.65
CA THR A 398 -19.05 -3.24 -9.88
C THR A 398 -18.38 -2.64 -11.12
N LEU A 399 -18.29 -1.31 -11.20
CA LEU A 399 -17.57 -0.62 -12.27
C LEU A 399 -16.09 -1.00 -12.28
N PHE A 400 -15.43 -0.98 -11.12
CA PHE A 400 -14.02 -1.38 -11.01
C PHE A 400 -13.83 -2.85 -11.35
N VAL A 401 -14.67 -3.75 -10.82
CA VAL A 401 -14.62 -5.19 -11.10
C VAL A 401 -14.76 -5.46 -12.60
N SER A 402 -15.64 -4.75 -13.30
CA SER A 402 -15.79 -4.87 -14.76
C SER A 402 -14.49 -4.54 -15.50
N VAL A 403 -13.80 -3.46 -15.11
CA VAL A 403 -12.50 -3.09 -15.65
C VAL A 403 -11.43 -4.13 -15.29
N ALA A 404 -11.43 -4.61 -14.05
CA ALA A 404 -10.48 -5.60 -13.57
C ALA A 404 -10.59 -6.92 -14.34
N LEU A 405 -11.82 -7.41 -14.57
CA LEU A 405 -12.08 -8.62 -15.36
C LEU A 405 -11.66 -8.44 -16.83
N TYR A 406 -11.86 -7.26 -17.42
CA TYR A 406 -11.34 -6.98 -18.76
C TYR A 406 -9.81 -7.06 -18.80
N TYR A 407 -9.11 -6.46 -17.83
CA TYR A 407 -7.65 -6.55 -17.77
C TYR A 407 -7.16 -7.98 -17.57
N VAL A 408 -7.83 -8.76 -16.73
CA VAL A 408 -7.54 -10.19 -16.54
C VAL A 408 -7.70 -10.94 -17.86
N TYR A 409 -8.80 -10.74 -18.59
CA TYR A 409 -9.01 -11.30 -19.91
C TYR A 409 -7.90 -10.91 -20.90
N TYR A 410 -7.59 -9.62 -20.98
CA TYR A 410 -6.58 -9.09 -21.92
C TYR A 410 -5.18 -9.64 -21.64
N TYR A 411 -4.73 -9.58 -20.39
CA TYR A 411 -3.35 -9.93 -20.07
C TYR A 411 -3.09 -11.42 -19.93
N ASP A 412 -4.11 -12.22 -19.65
CA ASP A 412 -3.94 -13.64 -19.39
C ASP A 412 -4.52 -14.56 -20.49
N PHE A 413 -5.48 -14.09 -21.28
CA PHE A 413 -6.12 -14.89 -22.34
C PHE A 413 -5.83 -14.38 -23.75
N SER A 414 -5.93 -13.08 -24.02
CA SER A 414 -5.80 -12.58 -25.40
C SER A 414 -4.34 -12.55 -25.88
N THR A 415 -3.42 -12.06 -25.06
CA THR A 415 -2.00 -11.92 -25.45
C THR A 415 -1.22 -13.24 -25.53
N ALA A 416 -1.70 -14.30 -24.87
CA ALA A 416 -1.10 -15.63 -24.96
C ALA A 416 -1.16 -16.20 -26.40
N SER A 417 -2.21 -15.87 -27.16
CA SER A 417 -2.46 -16.35 -28.52
C SER A 417 -1.45 -15.87 -29.58
N HIS A 418 -0.70 -14.80 -29.29
CA HIS A 418 0.25 -14.18 -30.24
C HIS A 418 1.71 -14.58 -29.99
N SER A 419 1.99 -15.34 -28.93
CA SER A 419 3.33 -15.85 -28.61
C SER A 419 3.56 -17.30 -29.07
N SER A 420 2.55 -17.90 -29.72
CA SER A 420 2.56 -19.29 -30.20
C SER A 420 2.55 -19.40 -31.73
N ARG A 421 3.03 -18.38 -32.45
CA ARG A 421 3.28 -18.45 -33.89
C ARG A 421 4.73 -18.10 -34.18
#